data_AF-A0A522FZY1-F1
#
_entry.id   AF-A0A522FZY1-F1
#
_cell.length_a   1.000
_cell.length_b   1.000
_cell.length_c   1.000
_cell.angle_alpha   90.00
_cell.angle_beta   90.00
_cell.angle_gamma   90.00
#
_symmetry.space_group_name_H-M   'P 1'
#
loop_
_entity.id
_entity.type
_entity.pdbx_description
1 polymer ?
#
loop_
_entity_poly.entity_id
_entity_poly.type
_entity_poly.pdbx_seq_one_letter_code
_entity_poly.pdbx_strand_id
1 'polypeptide(L)'
;MAICRVNECTYCTAAQAIAALRADQPIEYPKLQALAAFTRLMVESHGRPAPSDVQSFVAAGYCKKQVLEIILAMAVKTISNYSNHVFHTEVDSRFGRYVWQPQGR
;
A
#
# COMPACT_ATOMS: atom_id res chain seq x y z
N MET A 1 0.62 1.68 -2.62
CA MET A 1 2.01 1.67 -2.07
C MET A 1 2.10 0.97 -0.74
N ALA A 2 1.21 1.25 0.23
CA ALA A 2 0.99 0.33 1.36
C ALA A 2 0.79 -1.12 0.88
N ILE A 3 -0.02 -1.33 -0.17
CA ILE A 3 -0.20 -2.65 -0.81
C ILE A 3 1.10 -3.22 -1.39
N CYS A 4 1.87 -2.43 -2.13
CA CYS A 4 3.16 -2.86 -2.68
C CYS A 4 4.15 -3.27 -1.59
N ARG A 5 4.13 -2.54 -0.47
CA ARG A 5 5.01 -2.79 0.67
C ARG A 5 4.63 -4.08 1.39
N VAL A 6 3.35 -4.27 1.72
CA VAL A 6 2.87 -5.52 2.36
C VAL A 6 3.12 -6.73 1.47
N ASN A 7 2.98 -6.56 0.15
CA ASN A 7 3.29 -7.60 -0.82
C ASN A 7 4.79 -7.64 -1.21
N GLU A 8 5.66 -6.86 -0.58
CA GLU A 8 7.11 -6.85 -0.84
C GLU A 8 7.52 -6.72 -2.33
N CYS A 9 6.86 -5.84 -3.09
CA CYS A 9 7.15 -5.62 -4.51
C CYS A 9 8.06 -4.38 -4.73
N THR A 10 9.30 -4.62 -5.15
CA THR A 10 10.34 -3.58 -5.36
C THR A 10 10.13 -2.76 -6.65
N TYR A 11 9.62 -3.38 -7.71
CA TYR A 11 9.32 -2.69 -8.98
C TYR A 11 8.29 -1.58 -8.79
N CYS A 12 7.20 -1.92 -8.12
CA CYS A 12 6.06 -1.02 -7.98
C CYS A 12 6.24 0.03 -6.90
N THR A 13 7.35 -0.01 -6.17
CA THR A 13 7.63 0.93 -5.10
C THR A 13 8.38 2.16 -5.54
N ALA A 14 8.94 2.21 -6.76
CA ALA A 14 9.87 3.22 -7.27
C ALA A 14 9.34 4.67 -7.50
N ALA A 15 8.28 5.11 -6.79
CA ALA A 15 7.75 6.48 -6.87
C ALA A 15 8.06 7.35 -5.62
N GLN A 16 8.18 8.67 -5.84
CA GLN A 16 8.88 9.66 -4.99
C GLN A 16 8.07 10.18 -3.77
N ALA A 17 6.74 9.99 -3.71
CA ALA A 17 5.88 10.66 -2.72
C ALA A 17 5.68 9.92 -1.37
N ILE A 18 6.56 8.97 -0.99
CA ILE A 18 6.18 7.85 -0.10
C ILE A 18 7.28 7.53 0.94
N ALA A 19 8.14 8.49 1.27
CA ALA A 19 9.27 8.26 2.18
C ALA A 19 8.82 7.74 3.56
N ALA A 20 7.84 8.39 4.21
CA ALA A 20 7.32 7.96 5.52
C ALA A 20 6.75 6.53 5.46
N LEU A 21 5.95 6.26 4.43
CA LEU A 21 5.35 4.95 4.16
C LEU A 21 6.35 3.86 3.79
N ARG A 22 7.56 4.20 3.32
CA ARG A 22 8.65 3.24 3.07
C ARG A 22 9.47 2.99 4.33
N ALA A 23 9.58 3.99 5.19
CA ALA A 23 10.39 3.99 6.41
C ALA A 23 9.59 3.58 7.67
N ASP A 24 8.35 3.12 7.52
CA ASP A 24 7.37 2.89 8.60
C ASP A 24 7.22 4.05 9.59
N GLN A 25 7.41 5.27 9.10
CA GLN A 25 7.27 6.46 9.92
C GLN A 25 5.81 6.94 9.92
N PRO A 26 5.36 7.55 11.03
CA PRO A 26 4.07 8.23 11.07
C PRO A 26 3.96 9.27 9.96
N ILE A 27 2.77 9.36 9.36
CA ILE A 27 2.44 10.42 8.41
C ILE A 27 1.87 11.59 9.21
N GLU A 28 2.46 12.78 9.06
CA GLU A 28 2.08 13.99 9.81
C GLU A 28 0.61 14.40 9.60
N TYR A 29 0.00 13.99 8.49
CA TYR A 29 -1.39 14.29 8.15
C TYR A 29 -2.33 13.18 8.65
N PRO A 30 -3.17 13.42 9.68
CA PRO A 30 -4.00 12.39 10.30
C PRO A 30 -4.92 11.66 9.33
N LYS A 31 -5.47 12.39 8.35
CA LYS A 31 -6.32 11.82 7.29
C LYS A 31 -5.55 10.84 6.40
N LEU A 32 -4.30 11.15 6.05
CA LEU A 32 -3.45 10.25 5.26
C LEU A 32 -2.93 9.08 6.09
N GLN A 33 -2.64 9.29 7.38
CA GLN A 33 -2.30 8.22 8.32
C GLN A 33 -3.44 7.20 8.43
N ALA A 34 -4.69 7.65 8.56
CA ALA A 34 -5.86 6.77 8.60
C ALA A 34 -6.02 5.95 7.31
N LEU A 35 -5.79 6.55 6.15
CA LEU A 35 -5.81 5.84 4.86
C LEU A 35 -4.71 4.80 4.75
N ALA A 36 -3.49 5.15 5.14
CA ALA A 36 -2.36 4.23 5.15
C ALA A 36 -2.61 3.02 6.05
N ALA A 37 -3.05 3.27 7.29
CA ALA A 37 -3.35 2.24 8.27
C ALA A 37 -4.49 1.32 7.81
N PHE A 38 -5.60 1.89 7.35
CA PHE A 38 -6.73 1.09 6.87
C PHE A 38 -6.37 0.29 5.62
N THR A 39 -5.60 0.85 4.68
CA THR A 39 -5.12 0.11 3.50
C THR A 39 -4.21 -1.05 3.90
N ARG A 40 -3.31 -0.85 4.87
CA ARG A 40 -2.44 -1.91 5.40
C ARG A 40 -3.26 -3.04 6.02
N LEU A 41 -4.21 -2.70 6.89
CA LEU A 41 -5.13 -3.64 7.52
C LEU A 41 -5.92 -4.44 6.48
N MET A 42 -6.42 -3.79 5.43
CA MET A 42 -7.14 -4.47 4.36
C MET A 42 -6.27 -5.49 3.63
N VAL A 43 -4.99 -5.20 3.39
CA VAL A 43 -4.09 -6.15 2.71
C VAL A 43 -3.71 -7.30 3.63
N GLU A 44 -3.34 -7.01 4.88
CA GLU A 44 -2.94 -8.02 5.88
C GLU A 44 -4.11 -8.95 6.26
N SER A 45 -5.33 -8.43 6.33
CA SER A 45 -6.55 -9.22 6.59
C SER A 45 -7.11 -9.92 5.34
N HIS A 46 -6.49 -9.73 4.17
CA HIS A 46 -7.02 -10.20 2.89
C HIS A 46 -8.46 -9.74 2.61
N GLY A 47 -8.75 -8.47 2.89
CA GLY A 47 -10.03 -7.84 2.65
C GLY A 47 -11.11 -8.23 3.66
N ARG A 48 -10.73 -8.69 4.86
CA ARG A 48 -11.66 -9.06 5.94
C ARG A 48 -11.52 -8.12 7.15
N PRO A 49 -11.81 -6.81 6.99
CA PRO A 49 -11.78 -5.88 8.13
C PRO A 49 -12.92 -6.19 9.11
N ALA A 50 -12.72 -5.85 10.38
CA ALA A 50 -13.83 -5.83 11.32
C ALA A 50 -14.77 -4.65 10.99
N PRO A 51 -16.07 -4.72 11.36
CA PRO A 51 -17.00 -3.60 11.18
C PRO A 51 -16.53 -2.30 11.86
N SER A 52 -15.80 -2.41 12.97
CA SER A 52 -15.18 -1.28 13.68
C SER A 52 -14.13 -0.57 12.83
N ASP A 53 -13.32 -1.31 12.06
CA ASP A 53 -12.25 -0.74 11.25
C ASP A 53 -12.82 0.15 10.13
N VAL A 54 -13.90 -0.31 9.50
CA VAL A 54 -14.62 0.46 8.48
C VAL A 54 -15.25 1.71 9.09
N GLN A 55 -15.81 1.60 10.30
CA GLN A 55 -16.37 2.76 11.01
C GLN A 55 -15.29 3.79 11.36
N SER A 56 -14.15 3.35 11.90
CA SER A 56 -13.02 4.24 12.19
C SER A 56 -12.48 4.93 10.94
N PHE A 57 -12.40 4.22 9.81
CA PHE A 57 -11.99 4.80 8.54
C PHE A 57 -12.97 5.87 8.04
N VAL A 58 -14.28 5.62 8.15
CA VAL A 58 -15.31 6.60 7.79
C VAL A 58 -15.28 7.80 8.74
N ALA A 59 -15.09 7.58 10.04
CA ALA A 59 -14.96 8.63 11.05
C ALA A 59 -13.74 9.54 10.81
N ALA A 60 -12.69 9.04 10.15
CA ALA A 60 -11.56 9.84 9.70
C ALA A 60 -11.86 10.74 8.47
N GLY A 61 -13.11 10.81 8.03
CA GLY A 61 -13.57 11.67 6.94
C GLY A 61 -13.47 11.03 5.54
N TYR A 62 -13.51 9.70 5.48
CA TYR A 62 -13.68 8.93 4.24
C TYR A 62 -15.10 8.37 4.15
N CYS A 63 -15.47 7.79 3.00
CA CYS A 63 -16.75 7.13 2.83
C CYS A 63 -16.58 5.71 2.27
N LYS A 64 -17.69 4.97 2.21
CA LYS A 64 -17.73 3.59 1.69
C LYS A 64 -17.23 3.48 0.24
N LYS A 65 -17.35 4.56 -0.56
CA LYS A 65 -16.77 4.60 -1.91
C LYS A 65 -15.25 4.45 -1.88
N GLN A 66 -14.55 5.11 -0.96
CA GLN A 66 -13.10 4.94 -0.83
C GLN A 66 -12.71 3.53 -0.39
N VAL A 67 -13.57 2.81 0.34
CA VAL A 67 -13.33 1.39 0.64
C VAL A 67 -13.31 0.55 -0.65
N LEU A 68 -14.25 0.81 -1.57
CA LEU A 68 -14.27 0.15 -2.89
C LEU A 68 -13.04 0.53 -3.74
N GLU A 69 -12.60 1.79 -3.68
CA GLU A 69 -11.39 2.25 -4.37
C GLU A 69 -10.13 1.55 -3.81
N ILE A 70 -10.07 1.29 -2.50
CA ILE A 70 -8.99 0.50 -1.89
C ILE A 70 -9.03 -0.94 -2.37
N ILE A 71 -10.21 -1.57 -2.42
CA ILE A 71 -10.36 -2.94 -2.94
C ILE A 71 -9.91 -3.03 -4.40
N LEU A 72 -10.30 -2.07 -5.24
CA LEU A 72 -9.86 -1.98 -6.62
C LEU A 72 -8.33 -1.86 -6.70
N ALA A 73 -7.74 -0.97 -5.90
CA ALA A 73 -6.29 -0.80 -5.85
C ALA A 73 -5.59 -2.10 -5.41
N MET A 74 -6.15 -2.82 -4.42
CA MET A 74 -5.64 -4.13 -3.99
C MET A 74 -5.66 -5.14 -5.13
N ALA A 75 -6.77 -5.28 -5.86
CA ALA A 75 -6.87 -6.22 -6.97
C ALA A 75 -5.82 -5.94 -8.06
N VAL A 76 -5.72 -4.68 -8.51
CA VAL A 76 -4.73 -4.26 -9.52
C VAL A 76 -3.31 -4.53 -9.02
N LYS A 77 -3.03 -4.25 -7.74
CA LYS A 77 -1.69 -4.45 -7.17
C LYS A 77 -1.35 -5.90 -6.92
N THR A 78 -2.31 -6.75 -6.57
CA THR A 78 -2.08 -8.19 -6.44
C THR A 78 -1.66 -8.77 -7.78
N ILE A 79 -2.41 -8.48 -8.85
CA ILE A 79 -2.06 -8.92 -10.21
C ILE A 79 -0.66 -8.43 -10.58
N SER A 80 -0.43 -7.12 -10.49
CA SER A 80 0.83 -6.49 -10.88
C SER A 80 2.03 -7.01 -10.07
N ASN A 81 1.88 -7.17 -8.76
CA ASN A 81 3.00 -7.61 -7.92
C ASN A 81 3.32 -9.07 -8.22
N TYR A 82 2.30 -9.95 -8.29
CA TYR A 82 2.52 -11.37 -8.55
C TYR A 82 3.15 -11.61 -9.91
N SER A 83 2.71 -10.88 -10.96
CA SER A 83 3.38 -10.93 -12.26
C SER A 83 4.86 -10.55 -12.14
N ASN A 84 5.19 -9.44 -11.48
CA ASN A 84 6.59 -9.01 -11.32
C ASN A 84 7.43 -10.00 -10.51
N HIS A 85 6.86 -10.62 -9.48
CA HIS A 85 7.56 -11.63 -8.67
C HIS A 85 7.84 -12.89 -9.49
N VAL A 86 6.84 -13.40 -10.22
CA VAL A 86 6.96 -14.62 -11.03
C VAL A 86 7.95 -14.43 -12.19
N PHE A 87 7.94 -13.26 -12.83
CA PHE A 87 8.78 -12.99 -13.99
C PHE A 87 10.10 -12.28 -13.65
N HIS A 88 10.41 -12.10 -12.36
CA HIS A 88 11.62 -11.39 -11.90
C HIS A 88 11.85 -10.06 -12.64
N THR A 89 10.78 -9.29 -12.87
CA THR A 89 10.83 -8.09 -13.69
C THR A 89 11.77 -7.06 -13.09
N GLU A 90 12.82 -6.71 -13.84
CA GLU A 90 13.81 -5.73 -13.41
C GLU A 90 13.22 -4.31 -13.42
N VAL A 91 13.68 -3.48 -12.48
CA VAL A 91 13.31 -2.07 -12.43
C VAL A 91 14.00 -1.34 -13.57
N ASP A 92 13.25 -0.59 -14.38
CA ASP A 92 13.82 0.25 -15.42
C ASP A 92 14.83 1.24 -14.80
N SER A 93 16.02 1.32 -15.41
CA SER A 93 17.14 2.19 -15.04
C SER A 93 16.72 3.62 -14.69
N ARG A 94 15.70 4.19 -15.36
CA ARG A 94 15.18 5.54 -15.11
C ARG A 94 14.60 5.70 -13.70
N PHE A 95 14.15 4.60 -13.10
CA PHE A 95 13.62 4.56 -11.74
C PHE A 95 14.61 4.03 -10.70
N GLY A 96 15.86 3.75 -11.08
CA GLY A 96 16.90 3.20 -10.20
C GLY A 96 17.08 3.98 -8.89
N ARG A 97 17.03 5.33 -8.96
CA ARG A 97 17.12 6.22 -7.79
C ARG A 97 15.99 6.08 -6.76
N TYR A 98 14.94 5.36 -7.12
CA TYR A 98 13.76 5.18 -6.28
C TYR A 98 13.55 3.76 -5.82
N VAL A 99 14.43 2.82 -6.19
CA VAL A 99 14.32 1.42 -5.77
C VAL A 99 14.23 1.38 -4.25
N TRP A 100 13.19 0.71 -3.75
CA TRP A 100 13.02 0.46 -2.32
C TRP A 100 13.50 -0.95 -2.02
N GLN A 101 14.23 -1.10 -0.91
CA GLN A 101 14.61 -2.39 -0.38
C GLN A 101 13.84 -2.64 0.92
N PRO A 102 13.18 -3.81 1.08
CA PRO A 102 12.60 -4.20 2.35
C PRO A 102 13.69 -4.22 3.43
N GLN A 103 13.42 -3.60 4.59
CA GLN A 103 14.26 -3.81 5.77
C GLN A 103 14.03 -5.24 6.26
N GLY A 104 15.12 -5.95 6.57
CA GLY A 104 15.09 -7.36 6.97
C GLY A 104 14.11 -7.66 8.10
N ARG A 105 13.51 -8.86 8.04
CA ARG A 105 12.55 -9.38 9.01
C ARG A 105 13.19 -9.64 10.37
#